data_AF-A0A1S8YQY2-F1
#
_entry.id   AF-A0A1S8YQY2-F1
#
_cell.length_a   1.000
_cell.length_b   1.000
_cell.length_c   1.000
_cell.angle_alpha   90.00
_cell.angle_beta   90.00
_cell.angle_gamma   90.00
#
_symmetry.space_group_name_H-M   'P 1'
#
loop_
_entity.id
_entity.type
_entity.pdbx_description
1 polymer ?
#
loop_
_entity_poly.entity_id
_entity_poly.type
_entity_poly.pdbx_seq_one_letter_code
_entity_poly.pdbx_strand_id
1 'polypeptide(L)'
;MKLNTPDVVTIMSQASAGVGLLVVVFSSLRVNDLNLYSSSLGVANFIEIVSGKKSSWLILTLIIGLFSTLLSVFGILDRFVDFLTLLGIFFPPVIGVMLTDYFIIRSHRAVLEKSRQQGELPADTPLIGLCAIAASVAGGVAGYIITQGVPALTSLLTGSLFYGILKCTTKYQRL
;
A
#
# COMPACT_ATOMS: atom_id res chain seq x y z
N MET A 1 33.62 -11.74 -26.21
CA MET A 1 32.93 -12.91 -25.62
C MET A 1 31.43 -12.70 -25.80
N LYS A 2 30.77 -13.46 -26.68
CA LYS A 2 29.32 -13.32 -26.93
C LYS A 2 28.59 -14.31 -26.02
N LEU A 3 27.90 -13.79 -25.00
CA LEU A 3 27.06 -14.58 -24.10
C LEU A 3 25.76 -14.93 -24.86
N ASN A 4 25.61 -16.18 -25.28
CA ASN A 4 24.43 -16.68 -26.00
C ASN A 4 23.53 -17.49 -25.04
N THR A 5 23.06 -16.85 -23.96
CA THR A 5 22.16 -17.48 -23.00
C THR A 5 21.24 -16.40 -22.39
N PRO A 6 19.92 -16.60 -22.36
CA PRO A 6 18.96 -15.67 -21.75
C PRO A 6 18.99 -15.70 -20.22
N ASP A 7 19.77 -16.60 -19.61
CA ASP A 7 19.87 -16.76 -18.18
C ASP A 7 20.78 -15.69 -17.56
N VAL A 8 20.13 -14.78 -16.84
CA VAL A 8 20.76 -13.66 -16.14
C VAL A 8 21.80 -14.16 -15.13
N VAL A 9 21.59 -15.31 -14.49
CA VAL A 9 22.54 -15.89 -13.52
C VAL A 9 23.85 -16.28 -14.21
N THR A 10 23.75 -16.88 -15.39
CA THR A 10 24.90 -17.26 -16.22
C THR A 10 25.63 -16.02 -16.75
N ILE A 11 24.91 -14.98 -17.18
CA ILE A 11 25.51 -13.70 -17.60
C ILE A 11 26.26 -13.05 -16.44
N MET A 12 25.64 -12.97 -15.26
CA MET A 12 26.22 -12.30 -14.11
C MET A 12 27.44 -13.04 -13.57
N SER A 13 27.40 -14.38 -13.50
CA SER A 13 28.53 -15.18 -13.04
C SER A 13 29.75 -15.09 -13.98
N GLN A 14 29.54 -15.12 -15.31
CA GLN A 14 30.61 -15.04 -16.30
C GLN A 14 31.14 -13.62 -16.53
N ALA A 15 30.29 -12.60 -16.46
CA ALA A 15 30.70 -11.20 -16.72
C ALA A 15 31.35 -10.52 -15.52
N SER A 16 31.12 -11.00 -14.28
CA SER A 16 31.55 -10.31 -13.05
C SER A 16 32.31 -11.19 -12.05
N ALA A 17 32.82 -12.33 -12.49
CA ALA A 17 33.57 -13.28 -11.65
C ALA A 17 32.84 -13.66 -10.34
N GLY A 18 31.51 -13.81 -10.40
CA GLY A 18 30.67 -14.15 -9.24
C GLY A 18 30.32 -12.99 -8.28
N VAL A 19 30.97 -11.83 -8.36
CA VAL A 19 30.68 -10.67 -7.49
C VAL A 19 29.30 -10.09 -7.79
N GLY A 20 28.90 -10.03 -9.06
CA GLY A 20 27.56 -9.53 -9.45
C GLY A 20 26.43 -10.41 -8.91
N LEU A 21 26.63 -11.72 -8.83
CA LEU A 21 25.66 -12.64 -8.22
C LEU A 21 25.46 -12.27 -6.73
N LEU A 22 26.54 -12.08 -5.99
CA LEU A 22 26.47 -11.66 -4.59
C LEU A 22 25.74 -10.34 -4.43
N VAL A 23 26.03 -9.35 -5.27
CA VAL A 23 25.36 -8.04 -5.25
C VAL A 23 23.85 -8.20 -5.44
N VAL A 24 23.40 -9.02 -6.40
CA VAL A 24 21.96 -9.26 -6.63
C VAL A 24 21.31 -10.01 -5.47
N VAL A 25 21.99 -11.01 -4.90
CA VAL A 25 21.48 -11.72 -3.71
C VAL A 25 21.34 -10.74 -2.54
N PHE A 26 22.37 -9.96 -2.23
CA PHE A 26 22.32 -8.97 -1.14
C PHE A 26 21.27 -7.88 -1.38
N SER A 27 21.14 -7.40 -2.62
CA SER A 27 20.11 -6.44 -3.00
C SER A 27 18.71 -7.02 -2.80
N SER A 28 18.48 -8.26 -3.21
CA SER A 28 17.19 -8.94 -3.06
C SER A 28 16.84 -9.18 -1.59
N LEU A 29 17.83 -9.62 -0.79
CA LEU A 29 17.67 -9.76 0.66
C LEU A 29 17.29 -8.44 1.32
N ARG A 30 17.98 -7.34 0.96
CA ARG A 30 17.69 -6.02 1.52
C ARG A 30 16.28 -5.54 1.17
N VAL A 31 15.83 -5.75 -0.07
CA VAL A 31 14.46 -5.37 -0.48
C VAL A 31 13.42 -6.19 0.27
N ASN A 32 13.64 -7.51 0.42
CA ASN A 32 12.74 -8.37 1.18
C ASN A 32 12.68 -8.00 2.67
N ASP A 33 13.81 -7.61 3.27
CA ASP A 33 13.88 -7.14 4.66
C ASP A 33 13.06 -5.86 4.87
N LEU A 34 13.16 -4.90 3.93
CA LEU A 34 12.38 -3.67 3.96
C LEU A 34 10.88 -3.95 3.80
N ASN A 35 10.51 -4.85 2.88
CA ASN A 35 9.11 -5.22 2.67
C ASN A 35 8.52 -5.93 3.89
N LEU A 36 9.28 -6.82 4.53
CA LEU A 36 8.85 -7.53 5.72
C LEU A 36 8.75 -6.58 6.93
N TYR A 37 9.70 -5.66 7.08
CA TYR A 37 9.67 -4.62 8.11
C TYR A 37 8.42 -3.74 7.98
N SER A 38 8.19 -3.16 6.79
CA SER A 38 7.05 -2.28 6.53
C SER A 38 5.71 -3.02 6.68
N SER A 39 5.61 -4.27 6.24
CA SER A 39 4.41 -5.09 6.41
C SER A 39 4.14 -5.40 7.88
N SER A 40 5.17 -5.76 8.64
CA SER A 40 5.04 -6.10 10.06
C SER A 40 4.67 -4.89 10.91
N LEU A 41 5.24 -3.73 10.62
CA LEU A 41 4.86 -2.47 11.25
C LEU A 41 3.41 -2.07 10.90
N GLY A 42 3.01 -2.22 9.62
CA GLY A 42 1.65 -1.96 9.19
C GLY A 42 0.62 -2.82 9.92
N VAL A 43 0.88 -4.13 10.03
CA VAL A 43 0.02 -5.07 10.77
C VAL A 43 0.03 -4.77 12.27
N ALA A 44 1.19 -4.45 12.85
CA ALA A 44 1.30 -4.08 14.27
C ALA A 44 0.44 -2.85 14.58
N ASN A 45 0.55 -1.79 13.76
CA ASN A 45 -0.26 -0.59 13.89
C ASN A 45 -1.76 -0.89 13.75
N PHE A 46 -2.14 -1.72 12.78
CA PHE A 46 -3.54 -2.11 12.60
C PHE A 46 -4.09 -2.85 13.84
N ILE A 47 -3.33 -3.81 14.39
CA ILE A 47 -3.70 -4.54 15.60
C ILE A 47 -3.78 -3.59 16.81
N GLU A 48 -2.84 -2.66 16.93
CA GLU A 48 -2.84 -1.67 18.01
C GLU A 48 -4.08 -0.75 17.93
N ILE A 49 -4.44 -0.28 16.73
CA ILE A 49 -5.64 0.55 16.51
C ILE A 49 -6.93 -0.22 16.84
N VAL A 50 -7.02 -1.50 16.44
CA VAL A 50 -8.26 -2.29 16.58
C VAL A 50 -8.41 -2.90 17.98
N SER A 51 -7.33 -3.45 18.57
CA SER A 51 -7.36 -4.16 19.85
C SER A 51 -6.87 -3.33 21.04
N GLY A 52 -6.27 -2.15 20.81
CA GLY A 52 -5.68 -1.32 21.87
C GLY A 52 -4.48 -1.94 22.58
N LYS A 53 -3.94 -3.05 22.06
CA LYS A 53 -2.83 -3.80 22.65
C LYS A 53 -1.60 -3.74 21.75
N LYS A 54 -0.44 -3.46 22.36
CA LYS A 54 0.84 -3.54 21.68
C LYS A 54 1.21 -4.99 21.45
N SER A 55 1.23 -5.42 20.19
CA SER A 55 1.67 -6.75 19.82
C SER A 55 3.20 -6.80 19.76
N SER A 56 3.78 -7.97 20.04
CA SER A 56 5.22 -8.17 19.91
C SER A 56 5.61 -8.15 18.45
N TRP A 57 6.38 -7.14 18.05
CA TRP A 57 6.83 -6.93 16.68
C TRP A 57 7.65 -8.11 16.14
N LEU A 58 8.41 -8.80 17.00
CA LEU A 58 9.16 -10.02 16.67
C LEU A 58 8.25 -11.16 16.23
N ILE A 59 7.15 -11.40 16.96
CA ILE A 59 6.21 -12.48 16.68
C ILE A 59 5.46 -12.19 15.37
N LEU A 60 5.04 -10.95 15.16
CA LEU A 60 4.38 -10.54 13.92
C LEU A 60 5.29 -10.72 12.71
N THR A 61 6.56 -10.31 12.83
CA THR A 61 7.54 -10.46 11.74
C THR A 61 7.75 -11.91 11.35
N LEU A 62 7.85 -12.80 12.34
CA LEU A 62 8.04 -14.23 12.09
C LEU A 62 6.80 -14.87 11.44
N ILE A 63 5.59 -14.52 11.91
CA ILE A 63 4.34 -15.01 11.33
C ILE A 63 4.16 -14.52 9.89
N ILE A 64 4.36 -13.23 9.64
CA ILE A 64 4.21 -12.62 8.30
C ILE A 64 5.25 -13.18 7.34
N GLY A 65 6.50 -13.34 7.78
CA GLY A 65 7.57 -13.92 6.98
C GLY A 65 7.30 -15.38 6.61
N LEU A 66 6.85 -16.19 7.59
CA LEU A 66 6.47 -17.58 7.35
C LEU A 66 5.28 -17.67 6.38
N PHE A 67 4.24 -16.87 6.61
CA PHE A 67 3.05 -16.84 5.75
C PHE A 67 3.38 -16.43 4.32
N SER A 68 4.21 -15.40 4.14
CA SER A 68 4.64 -14.92 2.82
C SER A 68 5.48 -15.98 2.08
N THR A 69 6.36 -16.67 2.79
CA THR A 69 7.18 -17.75 2.23
C THR A 69 6.30 -18.93 1.80
N LEU A 70 5.34 -19.34 2.64
CA LEU A 70 4.38 -20.39 2.31
C LEU A 70 3.55 -20.01 1.08
N LEU A 71 3.02 -18.79 1.03
CA LEU A 71 2.22 -18.31 -0.09
C LEU A 71 3.03 -18.30 -1.41
N SER A 72 4.33 -18.00 -1.33
CA SER A 72 5.27 -18.12 -2.45
C SER A 72 5.38 -19.57 -2.94
N VAL A 73 5.58 -20.52 -2.02
CA VAL A 73 5.67 -21.96 -2.35
C VAL A 73 4.36 -22.49 -2.93
N PHE A 74 3.21 -21.97 -2.50
CA PHE A 74 1.89 -22.36 -3.02
C PHE A 74 1.55 -21.78 -4.41
N GLY A 75 2.49 -21.11 -5.09
CA GLY A 75 2.33 -20.74 -6.50
C GLY A 75 1.70 -19.37 -6.73
N ILE A 76 1.73 -18.46 -5.75
CA ILE A 76 1.31 -17.05 -6.00
C ILE A 76 2.14 -16.40 -7.12
N LEU A 77 3.37 -16.88 -7.35
CA LEU A 77 4.25 -16.42 -8.42
C LEU A 77 3.70 -16.74 -9.83
N ASP A 78 2.93 -17.83 -9.98
CA ASP A 78 2.28 -18.15 -11.26
C ASP A 78 1.18 -17.15 -11.62
N ARG A 79 0.65 -16.45 -10.62
CA ARG A 79 -0.39 -15.42 -10.73
C ARG A 79 0.14 -14.03 -10.40
N PHE A 80 1.45 -13.82 -10.53
CA PHE A 80 2.10 -12.57 -10.15
C PHE A 80 1.53 -11.36 -10.92
N VAL A 81 1.28 -11.50 -12.22
CA VAL A 81 0.70 -10.41 -13.04
C VAL A 81 -0.73 -10.08 -12.61
N ASP A 82 -1.55 -11.11 -12.35
CA ASP A 82 -2.93 -10.93 -11.87
C ASP A 82 -2.93 -10.24 -10.49
N PHE A 83 -2.03 -10.65 -9.60
CA PHE A 83 -1.83 -10.05 -8.29
C PHE A 83 -1.41 -8.57 -8.40
N LEU A 84 -0.41 -8.26 -9.23
CA LEU A 84 0.00 -6.88 -9.47
C LEU A 84 -1.11 -6.02 -10.08
N THR A 85 -1.94 -6.61 -10.94
CA THR A 85 -3.09 -5.92 -11.54
C THR A 85 -4.12 -5.55 -10.48
N LEU A 86 -4.46 -6.48 -9.59
CA LEU A 86 -5.37 -6.22 -8.46
C LEU A 86 -4.82 -5.12 -7.55
N LEU A 87 -3.54 -5.20 -7.16
CA LEU A 87 -2.91 -4.17 -6.35
C LEU A 87 -2.94 -2.80 -7.07
N GLY A 88 -2.64 -2.78 -8.37
CA GLY A 88 -2.69 -1.58 -9.20
C GLY A 88 -4.07 -0.94 -9.28
N ILE A 89 -5.16 -1.68 -9.04
CA ILE A 89 -6.53 -1.16 -9.01
C ILE A 89 -6.93 -0.67 -7.62
N PHE A 90 -6.52 -1.37 -6.55
CA PHE A 90 -6.99 -1.10 -5.18
C PHE A 90 -6.13 -0.09 -4.40
N PHE A 91 -4.87 0.14 -4.76
CA PHE A 91 -4.04 1.18 -4.13
C PHE A 91 -4.42 2.63 -4.55
N PRO A 92 -4.67 2.94 -5.84
CA PRO A 92 -4.95 4.31 -6.26
C PRO A 92 -6.17 4.99 -5.61
N PRO A 93 -7.30 4.32 -5.35
CA PRO A 93 -8.45 4.91 -4.66
C PRO A 93 -8.09 5.45 -3.28
N VAL A 94 -7.23 4.73 -2.53
CA VAL A 94 -6.77 5.16 -1.20
C VAL A 94 -6.05 6.51 -1.29
N ILE A 95 -5.13 6.63 -2.26
CA ILE A 95 -4.41 7.88 -2.51
C ILE A 95 -5.40 8.97 -2.99
N GLY A 96 -6.33 8.63 -3.88
CA GLY A 96 -7.35 9.55 -4.39
C GLY A 96 -8.22 10.15 -3.29
N VAL A 97 -8.65 9.34 -2.32
CA VAL A 97 -9.41 9.78 -1.15
C VAL A 97 -8.56 10.70 -0.27
N MET A 98 -7.31 10.33 0.00
CA MET A 98 -6.37 11.16 0.79
C MET A 98 -6.13 12.53 0.14
N LEU A 99 -5.88 12.57 -1.17
CA LEU A 99 -5.69 13.81 -1.91
C LEU A 99 -6.94 14.69 -1.90
N THR A 100 -8.12 14.07 -2.05
CA THR A 100 -9.41 14.78 -2.02
C THR A 100 -9.66 15.40 -0.66
N ASP A 101 -9.45 14.66 0.43
CA ASP A 101 -9.62 15.19 1.79
C ASP A 101 -8.67 16.34 2.07
N TYR A 102 -7.40 16.22 1.64
CA TYR A 102 -6.38 17.21 1.93
C TYR A 102 -6.52 18.49 1.09
N PHE A 103 -6.65 18.38 -0.24
CA PHE A 103 -6.61 19.54 -1.14
C PHE A 103 -7.98 20.18 -1.37
N ILE A 104 -9.03 19.37 -1.53
CA ILE A 104 -10.37 19.82 -1.94
C ILE A 104 -11.23 20.11 -0.69
N ILE A 105 -11.46 19.10 0.15
CA ILE A 105 -12.36 19.23 1.30
C ILE A 105 -11.69 20.01 2.43
N ARG A 106 -10.38 19.85 2.58
CA ARG A 106 -9.54 20.49 3.60
C ARG A 106 -10.04 20.23 5.02
N SER A 107 -10.64 19.05 5.25
CA SER A 107 -11.34 18.69 6.50
C SER A 107 -10.54 19.00 7.76
N HIS A 108 -9.23 18.74 7.73
CA HIS A 108 -8.35 18.86 8.89
C HIS A 108 -7.18 19.83 8.68
N ARG A 109 -7.15 20.59 7.57
CA ARG A 109 -5.98 21.39 7.17
C ARG A 109 -5.56 22.43 8.21
N ALA A 110 -6.53 23.09 8.86
CA ALA A 110 -6.23 24.08 9.90
C ALA A 110 -5.61 23.46 11.16
N VAL A 111 -6.08 22.28 11.56
CA VAL A 111 -5.54 21.53 12.70
C VAL A 111 -4.14 21.01 12.38
N LEU A 112 -3.95 20.44 11.19
CA LEU A 112 -2.65 19.97 10.70
C LEU A 112 -1.62 21.09 10.61
N GLU A 113 -1.98 22.29 10.16
CA GLU A 113 -1.04 23.42 10.11
C GLU A 113 -0.65 23.90 11.51
N LYS A 114 -1.60 23.94 12.46
CA LYS A 114 -1.33 24.31 13.85
C LYS A 114 -0.39 23.30 14.53
N SER A 115 -0.68 22.00 14.36
CA SER A 115 0.18 20.91 14.82
C SER A 115 1.57 20.94 14.17
N ARG A 116 1.65 21.26 12.86
CA ARG A 116 2.92 21.40 12.14
C ARG A 116 3.81 22.51 12.71
N GLN A 117 3.21 23.63 13.10
CA GLN A 117 3.94 24.74 13.73
C GLN A 117 4.50 24.38 15.12
N GLN A 118 3.84 23.45 15.81
CA GLN A 118 4.22 23.00 17.15
C GLN A 118 5.14 21.77 17.12
N GLY A 119 5.28 21.10 15.97
CA GLY A 119 6.05 19.87 15.85
C GLY A 119 5.40 18.65 16.51
N GLU A 120 4.11 18.76 16.88
CA GLU A 120 3.36 17.73 17.60
C GLU A 120 2.27 17.12 16.69
N LEU A 121 1.82 15.90 17.02
CA LEU A 121 0.66 15.32 16.33
C LEU A 121 -0.64 15.98 16.82
N PRO A 122 -1.70 16.06 15.98
CA PRO A 122 -3.01 16.54 16.40
C PRO A 122 -3.56 15.73 17.58
N ALA A 123 -4.04 16.43 18.62
CA ALA A 123 -4.58 15.80 19.83
C ALA A 123 -5.85 14.97 19.58
N ASP A 124 -6.67 15.37 18.59
CA ASP A 124 -7.88 14.66 18.19
C ASP A 124 -7.80 14.25 16.71
N THR A 125 -7.76 12.94 16.48
CA THR A 125 -7.93 12.36 15.14
C THR A 125 -9.05 11.32 15.18
N PRO A 126 -9.97 11.34 14.20
CA PRO A 126 -10.99 10.29 14.12
C PRO A 126 -10.29 8.94 13.89
N LEU A 127 -10.55 7.99 14.79
CA LEU A 127 -9.86 6.69 14.82
C LEU A 127 -10.03 5.90 13.51
N ILE A 128 -11.20 6.01 12.87
CA ILE A 128 -11.53 5.31 11.62
C ILE A 128 -12.34 6.22 10.71
N GLY A 129 -11.78 6.54 9.54
CA GLY A 129 -12.51 7.22 8.46
C GLY A 129 -13.39 6.26 7.67
N LEU A 130 -14.52 5.80 8.24
CA LEU A 130 -15.42 4.84 7.57
C LEU A 130 -15.84 5.29 6.16
N CYS A 131 -16.10 6.59 5.97
CA CYS A 131 -16.42 7.14 4.65
C CYS A 131 -15.24 7.02 3.67
N ALA A 132 -14.00 7.17 4.16
CA ALA A 132 -12.79 7.04 3.34
C ALA A 132 -12.54 5.58 2.94
N ILE A 133 -12.75 4.63 3.86
CA ILE A 133 -12.66 3.20 3.58
C ILE A 133 -13.73 2.79 2.58
N ALA A 134 -15.00 3.17 2.81
CA ALA A 134 -16.10 2.87 1.92
C ALA A 134 -15.86 3.42 0.50
N ALA A 135 -15.34 4.65 0.39
CA ALA A 135 -15.01 5.23 -0.89
C ALA A 135 -13.81 4.57 -1.58
N SER A 136 -12.80 4.16 -0.83
CA SER A 136 -11.65 3.44 -1.39
C SER A 136 -12.06 2.06 -1.93
N VAL A 137 -12.90 1.33 -1.20
CA VAL A 137 -13.45 0.04 -1.64
C VAL A 137 -14.36 0.24 -2.85
N ALA A 138 -15.25 1.21 -2.83
CA ALA A 138 -16.13 1.52 -3.97
C ALA A 138 -15.33 1.90 -5.22
N GLY A 139 -14.27 2.71 -5.09
CA GLY A 139 -13.36 3.05 -6.18
C GLY A 139 -12.60 1.83 -6.71
N GLY A 140 -12.11 0.95 -5.84
CA GLY A 140 -11.45 -0.30 -6.24
C GLY A 140 -12.39 -1.23 -7.02
N VAL A 141 -13.62 -1.42 -6.54
CA VAL A 141 -14.66 -2.21 -7.23
C VAL A 141 -15.03 -1.56 -8.56
N ALA A 142 -15.21 -0.24 -8.60
CA ALA A 142 -15.51 0.49 -9.83
C ALA A 142 -14.38 0.35 -10.86
N GLY A 143 -13.12 0.45 -10.45
CA GLY A 143 -11.98 0.24 -11.35
C GLY A 143 -11.79 -1.20 -11.80
N TYR A 144 -12.26 -2.17 -11.01
CA TYR A 144 -12.27 -3.58 -11.42
C TYR A 144 -13.35 -3.87 -12.48
N ILE A 145 -14.53 -3.25 -12.34
CA ILE A 145 -15.67 -3.46 -13.27
C ILE A 145 -15.53 -2.59 -14.53
N ILE A 146 -15.14 -1.33 -14.37
CA ILE A 146 -15.03 -0.36 -15.45
C ILE A 146 -13.61 -0.46 -16.03
N THR A 147 -13.45 -1.35 -16.99
CA THR A 147 -12.18 -1.59 -17.69
C THR A 147 -11.92 -0.61 -18.84
N GLN A 148 -12.75 0.42 -19.00
CA GLN A 148 -12.51 1.45 -20.01
C GLN A 148 -11.36 2.37 -19.58
N GLY A 149 -10.31 2.42 -20.40
CA GLY A 149 -9.11 3.20 -20.12
C GLY A 149 -8.13 2.47 -19.19
N VAL A 150 -7.43 3.23 -18.35
CA VAL A 150 -6.48 2.69 -17.37
C VAL A 150 -7.24 2.42 -16.06
N PRO A 151 -7.43 1.15 -15.64
CA PRO A 151 -8.24 0.81 -14.46
C PRO A 151 -7.82 1.54 -13.18
N ALA A 152 -6.51 1.76 -13.00
CA ALA A 152 -5.94 2.51 -11.89
C ALA A 152 -6.39 3.98 -11.85
N LEU A 153 -6.55 4.63 -13.01
CA LEU A 153 -7.05 6.00 -13.09
C LEU A 153 -8.55 6.04 -12.80
N THR A 154 -9.30 5.10 -13.36
CA THR A 154 -10.74 4.99 -13.12
C THR A 154 -11.03 4.74 -11.65
N SER A 155 -10.28 3.84 -10.99
CA SER A 155 -10.43 3.55 -9.57
C SER A 155 -10.09 4.75 -8.69
N LEU A 156 -9.02 5.48 -9.01
CA LEU A 156 -8.63 6.70 -8.33
C LEU A 156 -9.73 7.77 -8.42
N LEU A 157 -10.18 8.08 -9.64
CA LEU A 157 -11.16 9.15 -9.87
C LEU A 157 -12.51 8.82 -9.23
N THR A 158 -12.99 7.59 -9.39
CA THR A 158 -14.26 7.15 -8.80
C THR A 158 -14.20 7.15 -7.27
N GLY A 159 -13.10 6.69 -6.67
CA GLY A 159 -12.87 6.76 -5.22
C GLY A 159 -12.84 8.20 -4.69
N SER A 160 -12.10 9.09 -5.36
CA SER A 160 -12.04 10.52 -5.03
C SER A 160 -13.41 11.20 -5.09
N LEU A 161 -14.15 10.99 -6.18
CA LEU A 161 -15.48 11.57 -6.38
C LEU A 161 -16.48 11.05 -5.34
N PHE A 162 -16.51 9.74 -5.12
CA PHE A 162 -17.43 9.12 -4.16
C PHE A 162 -17.16 9.61 -2.72
N TYR A 163 -15.89 9.76 -2.35
CA TYR A 163 -15.53 10.34 -1.06
C TYR A 163 -15.99 11.80 -0.92
N GLY A 164 -15.77 12.61 -1.96
CA GLY A 164 -16.23 14.00 -2.01
C GLY A 164 -17.75 14.11 -1.78
N ILE A 165 -18.52 13.29 -2.48
CA ILE A 165 -19.98 13.23 -2.34
C ILE A 165 -20.37 12.82 -0.92
N LEU A 166 -19.82 11.72 -0.39
CA LEU A 166 -20.12 11.24 0.96
C LEU A 166 -19.86 12.30 2.03
N LYS A 167 -18.72 12.99 1.95
CA LYS A 167 -18.34 14.04 2.90
C LYS A 167 -19.22 15.28 2.77
N CYS A 168 -19.58 15.69 1.56
CA CYS A 168 -20.52 16.80 1.34
C CYS A 168 -21.90 16.49 1.95
N THR A 169 -22.43 15.29 1.72
CA THR A 169 -23.72 14.86 2.30
C THR A 169 -23.66 14.81 3.83
N THR A 170 -22.59 14.24 4.39
CA THR A 170 -22.43 14.15 5.86
C THR A 170 -22.30 15.53 6.52
N LYS A 171 -21.68 16.50 5.82
CA LYS A 171 -21.58 17.89 6.30
C LYS A 171 -22.94 18.59 6.28
N TYR A 172 -23.76 18.36 5.25
CA TYR A 172 -25.11 18.92 5.13
C TYR A 172 -26.06 18.41 6.23
N GLN A 173 -25.91 17.15 6.63
CA GLN A 173 -26.77 16.51 7.63
C GLN A 173 -26.44 16.88 9.09
N ARG A 174 -25.33 17.60 9.32
CA ARG A 174 -24.91 18.11 10.64
C ARG A 174 -25.17 19.61 10.83
N LEU A 175 -25.77 20.27 9.84
CA LEU A 175 -26.27 21.66 9.90
C LEU A 175 -27.77 21.64 10.17
#